data_AF-A0A7S3ZGP2-F1
#
_entry.id   AF-A0A7S3ZGP2-F1
#
_cell.length_a   1.000
_cell.length_b   1.000
_cell.length_c   1.000
_cell.angle_alpha   90.00
_cell.angle_beta   90.00
_cell.angle_gamma   90.00
#
_symmetry.space_group_name_H-M   'P 1'
#
loop_
_entity.id
_entity.type
_entity.pdbx_description
1 polymer ?
#
loop_
_entity_poly.entity_id
_entity_poly.type
_entity_poly.pdbx_seq_one_letter_code
_entity_poly.pdbx_strand_id
1 'polypeptide(L)'
;IKFNTRVTQLSKSKEGWVLEWKGDKSGVDDGKKIYDAVFICNGHYTAPIIPKLDQLDLFKGKVTHAHTYRKPEPFEGQTVAVIGAGPSGVDISLEIAKKAKKVYRAQKGVDTPTE
;
A
#
# COMPACT_ATOMS: atom_id res chain seq x y z
N ILE A 1 -23.18 -8.16 5.07
CA ILE A 1 -21.77 -7.77 5.29
C ILE A 1 -21.41 -8.17 6.72
N LYS A 2 -20.31 -8.90 6.96
CA LYS A 2 -19.81 -9.22 8.30
C LYS A 2 -18.53 -8.43 8.54
N PHE A 3 -18.56 -7.43 9.41
CA PHE A 3 -17.39 -6.62 9.77
C PHE A 3 -16.48 -7.36 10.76
N ASN A 4 -15.23 -6.91 10.90
CA ASN A 4 -14.21 -7.52 11.76
C ASN A 4 -14.05 -9.04 11.52
N THR A 5 -14.29 -9.48 10.29
CA THR A 5 -14.25 -10.87 9.84
C THR A 5 -13.26 -10.95 8.69
N ARG A 6 -12.02 -11.36 8.98
CA ARG A 6 -10.97 -11.43 7.97
C ARG A 6 -10.95 -12.80 7.33
N VAL A 7 -11.14 -12.83 6.02
CA VAL A 7 -10.90 -14.03 5.22
C VAL A 7 -9.41 -14.38 5.29
N THR A 8 -9.11 -15.61 5.70
CA THR A 8 -7.73 -16.10 5.83
C THR A 8 -7.36 -17.11 4.76
N GLN A 9 -8.34 -17.85 4.25
CA GLN A 9 -8.09 -18.87 3.24
C GLN A 9 -9.29 -19.05 2.33
N LEU A 10 -9.00 -19.28 1.05
CA LEU A 10 -9.95 -19.72 0.05
C LEU A 10 -9.37 -20.96 -0.64
N SER A 11 -10.13 -22.05 -0.69
CA SER A 11 -9.72 -23.28 -1.37
C SER A 11 -10.88 -23.92 -2.12
N LYS A 12 -10.58 -24.70 -3.16
CA LYS A 12 -11.60 -25.38 -3.97
C LYS A 12 -11.82 -26.80 -3.43
N SER A 13 -13.07 -27.19 -3.24
CA SER A 13 -13.49 -28.56 -2.93
C SER A 13 -14.42 -29.12 -4.01
N LYS A 14 -14.82 -30.39 -3.87
CA LYS A 14 -15.83 -31.03 -4.74
C LYS A 14 -17.21 -30.38 -4.63
N GLU A 15 -17.52 -29.79 -3.48
CA GLU A 15 -18.83 -29.23 -3.13
C GLU A 15 -18.93 -27.72 -3.40
N GLY A 16 -17.81 -27.04 -3.67
CA GLY A 16 -17.80 -25.59 -3.87
C GLY A 16 -16.48 -24.96 -3.48
N TRP A 17 -16.52 -23.66 -3.21
CA TRP A 17 -15.42 -22.90 -2.65
C TRP A 17 -15.53 -22.86 -1.13
N VAL A 18 -14.49 -23.36 -0.48
CA VAL A 18 -14.35 -23.33 0.97
C VAL A 18 -13.70 -22.01 1.37
N LEU A 19 -14.45 -21.17 2.07
CA LEU A 19 -13.99 -19.91 2.62
C LEU A 19 -13.79 -20.04 4.13
N GLU A 20 -12.62 -19.67 4.61
CA GLU A 20 -12.27 -19.65 6.04
C GLU A 20 -11.98 -18.21 6.50
N TRP A 21 -12.41 -17.88 7.70
CA TRP A 21 -12.20 -16.56 8.28
C TRP A 21 -11.84 -16.62 9.76
N LYS A 22 -11.21 -15.54 10.23
CA LYS A 22 -10.97 -15.26 11.63
C LYS A 22 -11.70 -14.01 12.10
N GLY A 23 -12.17 -14.03 13.34
CA GLY A 23 -12.68 -12.84 14.02
C GLY A 23 -11.55 -11.94 14.48
N ASP A 24 -11.54 -10.68 14.04
CA ASP A 24 -10.47 -9.73 14.40
C ASP A 24 -10.74 -8.97 15.72
N LYS A 25 -11.92 -9.16 16.34
CA LYS A 25 -12.32 -8.54 17.62
C LYS A 25 -13.04 -9.54 18.51
N SER A 26 -13.05 -9.28 19.82
CA SER A 26 -13.84 -10.06 20.78
C SER A 26 -15.32 -10.10 20.37
N GLY A 27 -15.89 -11.31 20.31
CA GLY A 27 -17.29 -11.54 19.92
C GLY A 27 -17.54 -11.88 18.45
N VAL A 28 -16.49 -12.05 17.64
CA VAL A 28 -16.60 -12.65 16.30
C VAL A 28 -15.91 -14.01 16.31
N ASP A 29 -16.67 -15.08 16.06
CA ASP A 29 -16.11 -16.42 16.00
C ASP A 29 -15.39 -16.67 14.66
N ASP A 30 -14.31 -17.43 14.75
CA ASP A 30 -13.68 -18.06 13.59
C ASP A 30 -14.67 -19.02 12.92
N GLY A 31 -14.50 -19.25 11.62
CA GLY A 31 -15.40 -20.15 10.93
C GLY A 31 -15.03 -20.47 9.50
N LYS A 32 -15.84 -21.35 8.94
CA LYS A 32 -15.67 -21.90 7.60
C LYS A 32 -17.03 -22.15 6.96
N LYS A 33 -17.15 -21.88 5.67
CA LYS A 33 -18.38 -22.13 4.90
C LYS A 33 -18.09 -22.41 3.43
N ILE A 34 -18.94 -23.23 2.82
CA ILE A 34 -18.90 -23.54 1.38
C ILE A 34 -19.83 -22.60 0.63
N TYR A 35 -19.37 -22.10 -0.52
CA TYR A 35 -20.11 -21.26 -1.45
C TYR A 35 -19.97 -21.78 -2.88
N ASP A 36 -21.00 -21.64 -3.70
CA ASP A 36 -20.93 -22.03 -5.12
C ASP A 36 -20.01 -21.11 -5.93
N ALA A 37 -19.99 -19.81 -5.59
CA ALA A 37 -19.21 -18.78 -6.25
C ALA A 37 -18.57 -17.82 -5.24
N VAL A 38 -17.43 -17.23 -5.63
CA VAL A 38 -16.69 -16.25 -4.82
C VAL A 38 -16.22 -15.10 -5.71
N PHE A 39 -16.47 -13.86 -5.27
CA PHE A 39 -15.97 -12.64 -5.90
C PHE A 39 -14.88 -12.03 -5.02
N ILE A 40 -13.69 -11.83 -5.59
CA ILE A 40 -12.54 -11.28 -4.86
C ILE A 40 -12.53 -9.76 -5.05
N CYS A 41 -12.78 -9.03 -3.97
CA CYS A 41 -12.85 -7.57 -3.94
C CYS A 41 -11.97 -6.99 -2.81
N ASN A 42 -10.81 -7.57 -2.54
CA ASN A 42 -9.94 -7.21 -1.41
C ASN A 42 -9.07 -5.96 -1.63
N GLY A 43 -9.09 -5.39 -2.84
CA GLY A 43 -8.27 -4.25 -3.22
C GLY A 43 -6.79 -4.59 -3.42
N HIS A 44 -6.05 -3.67 -4.06
CA HIS A 44 -4.65 -3.87 -4.45
C HIS A 44 -3.71 -2.71 -4.07
N TYR A 45 -4.20 -1.69 -3.35
CA TYR A 45 -3.41 -0.51 -2.93
C TYR A 45 -3.03 -0.52 -1.43
N THR A 46 -3.14 -1.66 -0.77
CA THR A 46 -2.90 -1.79 0.68
C THR A 46 -1.53 -2.40 1.01
N ALA A 47 -0.99 -3.26 0.13
CA ALA A 47 0.36 -3.81 0.30
C ALA A 47 1.38 -2.94 -0.46
N PRO A 48 2.31 -2.26 0.22
CA PRO A 48 3.25 -1.37 -0.44
C PRO A 48 4.33 -2.15 -1.21
N ILE A 49 4.66 -1.70 -2.42
CA ILE A 49 5.81 -2.18 -3.19
C ILE A 49 7.00 -1.27 -2.86
N ILE A 50 7.95 -1.78 -2.08
CA ILE A 50 9.14 -1.03 -1.68
C ILE A 50 10.27 -1.30 -2.69
N PRO A 51 10.73 -0.29 -3.45
CA PRO A 51 11.86 -0.48 -4.36
C PRO A 51 13.13 -0.75 -3.55
N LYS A 52 14.00 -1.62 -4.07
CA LYS A 52 15.37 -1.74 -3.58
C LYS A 52 16.15 -0.53 -4.06
N LEU A 53 16.71 0.22 -3.12
CA LEU A 53 17.60 1.34 -3.38
C LEU A 53 18.92 1.02 -2.70
N ASP A 54 20.00 1.10 -3.45
CA ASP A 54 21.33 0.79 -2.93
C ASP A 54 21.66 1.75 -1.78
N GLN A 55 22.21 1.20 -0.69
CA GLN A 55 22.66 1.95 0.48
C GLN A 55 21.56 2.77 1.19
N LEU A 56 20.28 2.43 0.98
CA LEU A 56 19.16 3.10 1.66
C LEU A 56 19.24 2.94 3.18
N ASP A 57 19.83 1.85 3.66
CA ASP A 57 20.12 1.57 5.06
C ASP A 57 21.16 2.53 5.67
N LEU A 58 22.04 3.11 4.84
CA LEU A 58 23.00 4.14 5.27
C LEU A 58 22.38 5.54 5.36
N PHE A 59 21.17 5.73 4.80
CA PHE A 59 20.49 7.01 4.84
C PHE A 59 19.99 7.31 6.25
N LYS A 60 20.50 8.40 6.84
CA LYS A 60 20.16 8.83 8.21
C LYS A 60 18.82 9.58 8.32
N GLY A 61 18.20 9.91 7.19
CA GLY A 61 16.90 10.58 7.17
C GLY A 61 15.74 9.60 7.30
N LYS A 62 14.53 10.15 7.40
CA LYS A 62 13.31 9.33 7.49
C LYS A 62 12.90 8.81 6.11
N VAL A 63 12.69 7.50 6.01
CA VAL A 63 12.11 6.84 4.83
C VAL A 63 10.66 6.44 5.13
N THR A 64 9.74 6.71 4.22
CA THR A 64 8.32 6.35 4.35
C THR A 64 7.71 6.07 2.98
N HIS A 65 6.68 5.21 2.93
CA HIS A 65 5.95 4.90 1.70
C HIS A 65 4.64 5.69 1.63
N ALA A 66 4.13 5.95 0.42
CA ALA A 66 2.86 6.65 0.22
C ALA A 66 1.69 6.00 1.00
N HIS A 67 1.71 4.69 1.16
CA HIS A 67 0.72 3.94 1.96
C HIS A 67 0.60 4.43 3.42
N THR A 68 1.70 4.92 4.02
CA THR A 68 1.72 5.44 5.40
C THR A 68 1.61 6.96 5.48
N TYR A 69 1.60 7.66 4.34
CA TYR A 69 1.38 9.11 4.31
C TYR A 69 -0.02 9.47 4.80
N ARG A 70 -0.15 10.51 5.61
CA ARG A 70 -1.44 10.98 6.15
C ARG A 70 -1.64 12.48 6.06
N LYS A 71 -0.56 13.25 6.21
CA LYS A 71 -0.60 14.71 6.30
C LYS A 71 0.80 15.32 6.10
N PRO A 72 0.94 16.60 5.70
CA PRO A 72 2.23 17.19 5.31
C PRO A 72 3.05 17.78 6.47
N GLU A 73 2.46 18.02 7.64
CA GLU A 73 3.13 18.67 8.78
C GLU A 73 4.41 17.95 9.24
N PRO A 74 4.51 16.61 9.23
CA PRO A 74 5.75 15.93 9.56
C PRO A 74 6.94 16.31 8.66
N PHE A 75 6.71 16.94 7.50
CA PHE A 75 7.73 17.34 6.54
C PHE A 75 8.06 18.84 6.58
N GLU A 76 7.49 19.59 7.52
CA GLU A 76 7.69 21.03 7.65
C GLU A 76 9.18 21.38 7.82
N GLY A 77 9.67 22.33 7.03
CA GLY A 77 11.09 22.74 7.02
C GLY A 77 12.08 21.70 6.50
N GLN A 78 11.63 20.49 6.11
CA GLN A 78 12.51 19.44 5.60
C GLN A 78 12.82 19.59 4.11
N THR A 79 13.94 19.02 3.67
CA THR A 79 14.19 18.77 2.25
C THR A 79 13.79 17.32 1.94
N VAL A 80 12.80 17.14 1.06
CA VAL A 80 12.15 15.85 0.84
C VAL A 80 12.42 15.37 -0.59
N ALA A 81 12.78 14.10 -0.74
CA ALA A 81 12.80 13.41 -2.03
C ALA A 81 11.58 12.48 -2.13
N VAL A 82 10.76 12.65 -3.17
CA VAL A 82 9.64 11.77 -3.50
C VAL A 82 10.04 10.90 -4.68
N ILE A 83 10.03 9.59 -4.47
CA ILE A 83 10.43 8.60 -5.48
C ILE A 83 9.16 8.02 -6.11
N GLY A 84 9.00 8.23 -7.42
CA GLY A 84 7.82 7.85 -8.20
C GLY A 84 7.01 9.04 -8.68
N ALA A 85 6.49 8.94 -9.91
CA ALA A 85 5.67 9.97 -10.55
C ALA A 85 4.27 9.48 -10.97
N GLY A 86 3.80 8.38 -10.36
CA GLY A 86 2.38 8.01 -10.43
C GLY A 86 1.50 8.99 -9.64
N PRO A 87 0.18 8.80 -9.62
CA PRO A 87 -0.78 9.73 -8.99
C PRO A 87 -0.41 10.11 -7.55
N SER A 88 -0.13 9.12 -6.70
CA SER A 88 0.29 9.38 -5.31
C SER A 88 1.57 10.20 -5.22
N GLY A 89 2.56 9.94 -6.09
CA GLY A 89 3.82 10.70 -6.11
C GLY A 89 3.60 12.16 -6.49
N VAL A 90 2.71 12.42 -7.44
CA VAL A 90 2.33 13.78 -7.84
C VAL A 90 1.61 14.50 -6.71
N ASP A 91 0.52 13.93 -6.19
CA ASP A 91 -0.33 14.59 -5.20
C ASP A 91 0.40 14.81 -3.86
N ILE A 92 1.12 13.80 -3.37
CA ILE A 92 1.89 13.91 -2.12
C ILE A 92 3.02 14.95 -2.28
N SER A 93 3.68 15.03 -3.43
CA SER A 93 4.70 16.05 -3.67
C SER A 93 4.11 17.46 -3.58
N LEU A 94 2.93 17.67 -4.19
CA LEU A 94 2.24 18.96 -4.17
C LEU A 94 1.76 19.32 -2.75
N GLU A 95 1.28 18.34 -1.98
CA GLU A 95 0.84 18.56 -0.61
C GLU A 95 2.00 18.88 0.34
N ILE A 96 3.09 18.10 0.25
CA ILE A 96 4.32 18.33 1.04
C ILE A 96 4.98 19.66 0.67
N ALA A 97 4.96 20.07 -0.60
CA ALA A 97 5.56 21.34 -1.05
C ALA A 97 4.97 22.58 -0.36
N LYS A 98 3.77 22.48 0.21
CA LYS A 98 3.15 23.57 0.99
C LYS A 98 3.84 23.81 2.35
N LYS A 99 4.63 22.85 2.84
CA LYS A 99 5.22 22.85 4.20
C LYS A 99 6.74 22.63 4.20
N ALA A 100 7.24 21.80 3.28
CA ALA A 100 8.65 21.48 3.19
C ALA A 100 9.49 22.67 2.70
N LYS A 101 10.77 22.69 3.10
CA LYS A 101 11.75 23.65 2.58
C LYS A 101 11.99 23.47 1.08
N LYS A 102 12.07 22.22 0.62
CA LYS A 102 12.24 21.88 -0.80
C LYS A 102 11.77 20.46 -1.06
N VAL A 103 11.15 20.24 -2.23
CA VAL A 103 10.72 18.92 -2.70
C VAL A 103 11.43 18.60 -4.01
N TYR A 104 12.08 17.44 -4.05
CA TYR A 104 12.61 16.84 -5.27
C TYR A 104 11.74 15.65 -5.64
N ARG A 105 11.27 15.60 -6.88
CA ARG A 105 10.56 14.44 -7.41
C ARG A 105 11.48 13.68 -8.35
N ALA A 106 11.72 12.40 -8.05
CA ALA A 106 12.51 11.50 -8.87
C ALA A 106 11.60 10.47 -9.54
N GLN A 107 11.80 10.23 -10.84
CA GLN A 107 11.11 9.20 -11.59
C GLN A 107 12.12 8.42 -12.41
N LYS A 108 11.86 7.13 -12.66
CA LYS A 108 12.68 6.36 -13.60
C LYS A 108 12.57 7.02 -14.98
N GLY A 109 13.69 7.16 -15.69
CA GLY A 109 13.67 7.56 -17.09
C GLY A 109 12.81 6.60 -17.91
N VAL A 110 12.18 7.11 -18.96
CA VAL A 110 11.57 6.25 -19.97
C VAL A 110 12.72 5.71 -20.80
N ASP A 111 12.96 4.40 -20.74
CA ASP A 111 13.83 3.73 -21.71
C ASP A 111 13.10 3.79 -23.05
N THR A 112 13.35 4.84 -23.86
CA THR A 112 12.95 4.81 -25.28
C THR A 112 13.68 3.65 -25.93
N PRO A 113 12.97 2.69 -26.56
CA PRO A 113 13.65 1.69 -27.38
C PRO A 113 14.46 2.44 -28.43
N THR A 114 15.77 2.24 -28.44
CA THR A 114 16.58 2.59 -29.60
C THR A 114 16.10 1.70 -30.75
N GLU A 115 15.51 2.32 -31.78
CA GLU A 115 15.27 1.68 -33.08
C GLU A 115 16.56 1.07 -33.66
#